data_AF-A0AA51RW48-F1
#
_entry.id   AF-A0AA51RW48-F1
#
_cell.length_a   1.000
_cell.length_b   1.000
_cell.length_c   1.000
_cell.angle_alpha   90.00
_cell.angle_beta   90.00
_cell.angle_gamma   90.00
#
_symmetry.space_group_name_H-M   'P 1'
#
loop_
_entity.id
_entity.type
_entity.pdbx_description
1 polymer ?
#
loop_
_entity_poly.entity_id
_entity_poly.type
_entity_poly.pdbx_seq_one_letter_code
_entity_poly.pdbx_strand_id
1 'polypeptide(L)'
;MELKSGYRVPYEPWSAIERLKKDKGSALDELWENLYHQGDVDTASYASVPLLVENGCLDLVSAIEVARNREGNPDIPYELQEKYFSALKSVIENVPKDLESLKAYYVIHASLHNQMELARVLDFISIEEVLNEIE
;
A
#
# COMPACT_ATOMS: atom_id res chain seq x y z
N MET A 1 -6.48 3.17 -20.01
CA MET A 1 -5.93 1.92 -19.47
C MET A 1 -7.01 1.24 -18.64
N GLU A 2 -7.10 -0.09 -18.69
CA GLU A 2 -8.02 -0.86 -17.84
C GLU A 2 -7.41 -1.04 -16.43
N LEU A 3 -8.23 -0.91 -15.39
CA LEU A 3 -7.84 -1.12 -14.01
C LEU A 3 -8.10 -2.57 -13.61
N LYS A 4 -7.06 -3.24 -13.12
CA LYS A 4 -7.11 -4.64 -12.69
C LYS A 4 -6.77 -4.77 -11.22
N SER A 5 -7.49 -5.64 -10.53
CA SER A 5 -7.20 -6.05 -9.15
C SER A 5 -5.96 -6.95 -9.09
N GLY A 6 -5.52 -7.31 -7.88
CA GLY A 6 -4.50 -8.35 -7.66
C GLY A 6 -4.89 -9.70 -8.29
N TYR A 7 -6.19 -9.98 -8.41
CA TYR A 7 -6.73 -11.13 -9.14
C TYR A 7 -6.55 -11.07 -10.68
N ARG A 8 -5.98 -9.99 -11.21
CA ARG A 8 -5.80 -9.74 -12.67
C ARG A 8 -7.12 -9.60 -13.44
N VAL A 9 -8.22 -9.33 -12.74
CA VAL A 9 -9.54 -9.09 -13.33
C VAL A 9 -9.91 -7.60 -13.21
N PRO A 10 -10.81 -7.08 -14.07
CA PRO A 10 -11.20 -5.69 -14.02
C PRO A 10 -11.78 -5.30 -12.65
N TYR A 11 -11.29 -4.21 -12.07
CA TYR A 11 -11.73 -3.68 -10.78
C TYR A 11 -11.57 -2.17 -10.70
N GLU A 12 -12.63 -1.48 -10.29
CA GLU A 12 -12.68 -0.03 -10.12
C GLU A 12 -12.80 0.31 -8.61
N PRO A 13 -11.70 0.72 -7.95
CA PRO A 13 -11.64 0.83 -6.48
C PRO A 13 -12.34 2.06 -5.90
N TRP A 14 -12.78 2.99 -6.76
CA TRP A 14 -13.20 4.33 -6.36
C TRP A 14 -14.36 4.34 -5.37
N SER A 15 -15.34 3.46 -5.57
CA SER A 15 -16.49 3.38 -4.67
C SER A 15 -16.10 2.92 -3.27
N ALA A 16 -15.12 2.02 -3.14
CA ALA A 16 -14.61 1.56 -1.85
C ALA A 16 -13.78 2.64 -1.17
N ILE A 17 -12.93 3.34 -1.94
CA ILE A 17 -12.15 4.49 -1.44
C ILE A 17 -13.07 5.60 -0.91
N GLU A 18 -14.14 5.93 -1.62
CA GLU A 18 -15.13 6.91 -1.14
C GLU A 18 -15.81 6.48 0.16
N ARG A 19 -16.01 5.17 0.35
CA ARG A 19 -16.63 4.60 1.57
C ARG A 19 -15.71 4.66 2.79
N LEU A 20 -14.39 4.83 2.65
CA LEU A 20 -13.45 4.92 3.78
C LEU A 20 -13.86 5.96 4.84
N LYS A 21 -14.52 7.05 4.42
CA LYS A 21 -14.98 8.12 5.33
C LYS A 21 -16.24 7.76 6.13
N LYS A 22 -17.02 6.77 5.69
CA LYS A 22 -18.32 6.41 6.28
C LYS A 22 -18.29 5.05 6.96
N ASP A 23 -17.60 4.09 6.36
CA ASP A 23 -17.48 2.72 6.82
C ASP A 23 -16.07 2.22 6.51
N LYS A 24 -15.12 2.63 7.36
CA LYS A 24 -13.69 2.37 7.15
C LYS A 24 -13.37 0.88 7.15
N GLY A 25 -14.01 0.09 8.03
CA GLY A 25 -13.74 -1.34 8.17
C GLY A 25 -14.10 -2.10 6.89
N SER A 26 -15.37 -2.06 6.49
CA SER A 26 -15.85 -2.75 5.29
C SER A 26 -15.15 -2.29 4.01
N ALA A 27 -14.88 -0.98 3.90
CA ALA A 27 -14.15 -0.43 2.76
C ALA A 27 -12.70 -0.94 2.71
N LEU A 28 -12.01 -1.00 3.85
CA LEU A 28 -10.65 -1.54 3.91
C LEU A 28 -10.61 -3.02 3.60
N ASP A 29 -11.56 -3.82 4.10
CA ASP A 29 -11.62 -5.25 3.82
C ASP A 29 -11.70 -5.52 2.31
N GLU A 30 -12.57 -4.79 1.59
CA GLU A 30 -12.68 -4.89 0.14
C GLU A 30 -11.40 -4.43 -0.57
N LEU A 31 -10.81 -3.31 -0.13
CA LEU A 31 -9.60 -2.77 -0.74
C LEU A 31 -8.40 -3.68 -0.53
N TRP A 32 -8.23 -4.28 0.64
CA TRP A 32 -7.21 -5.30 0.88
C TRP A 32 -7.41 -6.49 -0.04
N GLU A 33 -8.62 -7.05 -0.07
CA GLU A 33 -8.95 -8.22 -0.86
C GLU A 33 -8.68 -8.03 -2.36
N ASN A 34 -9.00 -6.86 -2.90
CA ASN A 34 -8.90 -6.61 -4.34
C ASN A 34 -7.58 -5.93 -4.75
N LEU A 35 -7.03 -5.03 -3.94
CA LEU A 35 -5.80 -4.30 -4.32
C LEU A 35 -4.52 -5.03 -3.91
N TYR A 36 -4.59 -5.95 -2.93
CA TYR A 36 -3.45 -6.72 -2.45
C TYR A 36 -3.90 -8.17 -2.17
N HIS A 37 -3.99 -8.99 -3.22
CA HIS A 37 -4.42 -10.37 -3.05
C HIS A 37 -3.21 -11.27 -2.78
N GLN A 38 -2.92 -11.53 -1.50
CA GLN A 38 -1.81 -12.41 -1.08
C GLN A 38 -0.42 -12.00 -1.64
N GLY A 39 -0.23 -10.71 -1.90
CA GLY A 39 0.99 -10.18 -2.52
C GLY A 39 0.91 -9.95 -4.03
N ASP A 40 -0.20 -10.29 -4.66
CA ASP A 40 -0.50 -9.86 -6.03
C ASP A 40 -1.12 -8.47 -6.06
N VAL A 41 -0.56 -7.62 -6.93
CA VAL A 41 -0.99 -6.24 -7.19
C VAL A 41 -1.00 -5.97 -8.68
N ASP A 42 -1.88 -5.09 -9.16
CA ASP A 42 -1.95 -4.72 -10.58
C ASP A 42 -2.35 -3.22 -10.72
N THR A 43 -2.75 -2.79 -11.91
CA THR A 43 -2.97 -1.38 -12.24
C THR A 43 -3.98 -0.67 -11.33
N ALA A 44 -5.01 -1.35 -10.80
CA ALA A 44 -5.92 -0.75 -9.83
C ALA A 44 -5.22 -0.45 -8.49
N SER A 45 -4.31 -1.32 -8.05
CA SER A 45 -3.50 -1.12 -6.86
C SER A 45 -2.67 0.15 -6.99
N TYR A 46 -1.99 0.31 -8.12
CA TYR A 46 -1.15 1.48 -8.38
C TYR A 46 -1.95 2.76 -8.53
N ALA A 47 -3.10 2.70 -9.23
CA ALA A 47 -3.97 3.85 -9.41
C ALA A 47 -4.59 4.33 -8.08
N SER A 48 -4.72 3.43 -7.10
CA SER A 48 -5.32 3.72 -5.79
C SER A 48 -4.36 4.42 -4.82
N VAL A 49 -3.05 4.21 -4.95
CA VAL A 49 -2.05 4.69 -3.97
C VAL A 49 -2.20 6.19 -3.61
N PRO A 50 -2.35 7.13 -4.56
CA PRO A 50 -2.54 8.53 -4.22
C PRO A 50 -3.72 8.78 -3.29
N LEU A 51 -4.87 8.16 -3.58
CA LEU A 51 -6.09 8.33 -2.78
C LEU A 51 -6.00 7.58 -1.44
N LEU A 52 -5.31 6.44 -1.39
CA LEU A 52 -5.07 5.72 -0.13
C LEU A 52 -4.17 6.53 0.81
N VAL A 53 -3.15 7.21 0.29
CA VAL A 53 -2.31 8.14 1.05
C VAL A 53 -3.15 9.29 1.60
N GLU A 54 -4.00 9.92 0.77
CA GLU A 54 -4.90 11.00 1.21
C GLU A 54 -5.86 10.57 2.33
N ASN A 55 -6.27 9.30 2.35
CA ASN A 55 -7.15 8.74 3.38
C ASN A 55 -6.39 8.09 4.55
N GLY A 56 -5.05 8.24 4.62
CA GLY A 56 -4.23 7.72 5.72
C GLY A 56 -4.21 6.20 5.82
N CYS A 57 -4.40 5.48 4.71
CA CYS A 57 -4.39 4.02 4.65
C CYS A 57 -2.97 3.49 4.38
N LEU A 58 -2.00 3.94 5.19
CA LEU A 58 -0.58 3.74 4.91
C LEU A 58 -0.15 2.27 4.93
N ASP A 59 -0.77 1.43 5.76
CA ASP A 59 -0.46 0.00 5.82
C ASP A 59 -0.68 -0.66 4.45
N LEU A 60 -1.85 -0.44 3.83
CA LEU A 60 -2.15 -0.94 2.49
C LEU A 60 -1.23 -0.32 1.43
N VAL A 61 -0.92 0.97 1.53
CA VAL A 61 0.03 1.63 0.62
C VAL A 61 1.39 0.96 0.68
N SER A 62 1.89 0.69 1.89
CA SER A 62 3.19 0.05 2.09
C SER A 62 3.22 -1.39 1.60
N ALA A 63 2.14 -2.15 1.80
CA ALA A 63 2.00 -3.51 1.30
C ALA A 63 1.97 -3.55 -0.25
N ILE A 64 1.25 -2.62 -0.90
CA ILE A 64 1.26 -2.48 -2.36
C ILE A 64 2.66 -2.15 -2.87
N GLU A 65 3.36 -1.23 -2.20
CA GLU A 65 4.71 -0.81 -2.55
C GLU A 65 5.72 -1.96 -2.46
N VAL A 66 5.60 -2.81 -1.44
CA VAL A 66 6.45 -4.00 -1.31
C VAL A 66 6.08 -5.04 -2.36
N ALA A 67 4.79 -5.33 -2.54
CA ALA A 67 4.31 -6.31 -3.51
C ALA A 67 4.70 -5.98 -4.94
N ARG A 68 4.63 -4.71 -5.38
CA ARG A 68 4.97 -4.35 -6.77
C ARG A 68 6.41 -4.68 -7.16
N ASN A 69 7.30 -4.88 -6.19
CA ASN A 69 8.70 -5.25 -6.39
C ASN A 69 8.92 -6.78 -6.31
N ARG A 70 7.86 -7.58 -6.16
CA ARG A 70 7.91 -9.04 -6.23
C ARG A 70 7.82 -9.50 -7.70
N GLU A 71 8.47 -10.62 -7.98
CA GLU A 71 8.39 -11.26 -9.29
C GLU A 71 6.94 -11.65 -9.62
N GLY A 72 6.51 -11.40 -10.86
CA GLY A 72 5.16 -11.71 -11.34
C GLY A 72 4.18 -10.54 -11.29
N ASN A 73 4.44 -9.52 -10.47
CA ASN A 73 3.67 -8.27 -10.48
C ASN A 73 4.13 -7.37 -11.65
N PRO A 74 3.20 -6.71 -12.37
CA PRO A 74 3.52 -5.85 -13.50
C PRO A 74 4.17 -4.56 -13.00
N ASP A 75 5.03 -3.97 -13.83
CA ASP A 75 5.53 -2.62 -13.60
C ASP A 75 4.39 -1.59 -13.55
N ILE A 76 4.65 -0.47 -12.87
CA ILE A 76 3.70 0.64 -12.82
C ILE A 76 3.56 1.23 -14.25
N PRO A 77 2.33 1.28 -14.80
CA PRO A 77 2.06 1.92 -16.09
C PRO A 77 2.55 3.36 -16.11
N TYR A 78 3.14 3.78 -17.24
CA TYR A 78 3.77 5.09 -17.38
C TYR A 78 2.85 6.26 -16.95
N GLU A 79 1.56 6.18 -17.25
CA GLU A 79 0.57 7.20 -16.92
C GLU A 79 0.28 7.34 -15.41
N LEU A 80 0.62 6.32 -14.61
CA LEU A 80 0.43 6.32 -13.16
C LEU A 80 1.69 6.70 -12.38
N GLN A 81 2.88 6.55 -12.98
CA GLN A 81 4.16 6.67 -12.28
C GLN A 81 4.30 7.99 -11.53
N GLU A 82 4.01 9.13 -12.18
CA GLU A 82 4.18 10.45 -11.57
C GLU A 82 3.35 10.59 -10.29
N LYS A 83 2.05 10.25 -10.35
CA LYS A 83 1.14 10.37 -9.22
C LYS A 83 1.48 9.38 -8.11
N TYR A 84 1.81 8.15 -8.50
CA TYR A 84 2.20 7.08 -7.58
C TYR A 84 3.43 7.49 -6.75
N PHE A 85 4.53 7.86 -7.41
CA PHE A 85 5.77 8.20 -6.72
C PHE A 85 5.66 9.52 -5.96
N SER A 86 4.87 10.48 -6.44
CA SER A 86 4.62 11.73 -5.70
C SER A 86 3.85 11.47 -4.41
N ALA A 87 2.86 10.57 -4.43
CA ALA A 87 2.14 10.18 -3.23
C ALA A 87 3.06 9.51 -2.20
N LEU A 88 3.92 8.58 -2.61
CA LEU A 88 4.89 7.97 -1.70
C LEU A 88 5.86 9.00 -1.10
N LYS A 89 6.34 9.96 -1.91
CA LYS A 89 7.19 11.06 -1.42
C LYS A 89 6.48 11.92 -0.38
N SER A 90 5.19 12.22 -0.56
CA SER A 90 4.43 12.99 0.43
C SER A 90 4.26 12.27 1.78
N VAL A 91 4.30 10.94 1.80
CA VAL A 91 4.29 10.17 3.06
C VAL A 91 5.54 10.46 3.87
N ILE A 92 6.72 10.50 3.23
CA ILE A 92 7.98 10.67 3.96
C ILE A 92 8.22 12.09 4.47
N GLU A 93 7.44 13.07 3.99
CA GLU A 93 7.46 14.46 4.45
C GLU A 93 6.81 14.66 5.83
N ASN A 94 5.94 13.73 6.26
CA ASN A 94 5.21 13.84 7.52
C ASN A 94 5.29 12.53 8.30
N VAL A 95 6.11 12.51 9.36
CA VAL A 95 6.30 11.33 10.20
C VAL A 95 5.04 11.06 11.04
N PRO A 96 4.38 9.89 10.89
CA PRO A 96 3.24 9.50 11.72
C PRO A 96 3.64 9.26 13.18
N LYS A 97 2.65 9.19 14.08
CA LYS A 97 2.87 8.99 15.52
C LYS A 97 2.39 7.65 16.04
N ASP A 98 1.39 7.05 15.41
CA ASP A 98 0.94 5.71 15.73
C ASP A 98 1.90 4.66 15.14
N LEU A 99 2.01 3.52 15.82
CA LEU A 99 3.02 2.51 15.52
C LEU A 99 2.83 1.88 14.14
N GLU A 100 1.60 1.55 13.75
CA GLU A 100 1.31 0.93 12.45
C GLU A 100 1.65 1.86 11.30
N SER A 101 1.15 3.11 11.33
CA SER A 101 1.50 4.10 10.30
C SER A 101 2.99 4.42 10.28
N LEU A 102 3.67 4.36 11.42
CA LEU A 102 5.13 4.57 11.49
C LEU A 102 5.91 3.40 10.88
N LYS A 103 5.46 2.15 11.07
CA LYS A 103 6.01 0.98 10.36
C LYS A 103 5.83 1.16 8.85
N ALA A 104 4.62 1.48 8.40
CA ALA A 104 4.34 1.74 6.99
C ALA A 104 5.21 2.88 6.42
N TYR A 105 5.39 3.96 7.18
CA TYR A 105 6.31 5.05 6.84
C TYR A 105 7.74 4.54 6.58
N TYR A 106 8.27 3.70 7.46
CA TYR A 106 9.63 3.17 7.30
C TYR A 106 9.75 2.14 6.15
N VAL A 107 8.71 1.36 5.89
CA VAL A 107 8.63 0.50 4.70
C VAL A 107 8.75 1.34 3.42
N ILE A 108 7.93 2.39 3.31
CA ILE A 108 7.91 3.29 2.14
C ILE A 108 9.24 4.04 2.02
N HIS A 109 9.78 4.54 3.14
CA HIS A 109 11.08 5.22 3.18
C HIS A 109 12.20 4.27 2.69
N ALA A 110 12.28 3.05 3.21
CA ALA A 110 13.27 2.07 2.76
C ALA A 110 13.13 1.80 1.25
N SER A 111 11.90 1.65 0.75
CA SER A 111 11.64 1.44 -0.67
C SER A 111 12.15 2.59 -1.55
N LEU A 112 11.78 3.84 -1.24
CA LEU A 112 12.18 5.03 -2.00
C LEU A 112 13.70 5.24 -2.03
N HIS A 113 14.41 4.69 -1.05
CA HIS A 113 15.87 4.74 -0.94
C HIS A 113 16.57 3.50 -1.49
N ASN A 114 15.88 2.68 -2.30
CA ASN A 114 16.40 1.45 -2.92
C ASN A 114 16.84 0.37 -1.91
N GLN A 115 16.26 0.36 -0.71
CA GLN A 115 16.53 -0.63 0.33
C GLN A 115 15.38 -1.66 0.40
N MET A 116 15.09 -2.32 -0.72
CA MET A 116 13.93 -3.20 -0.85
C MET A 116 13.99 -4.42 0.09
N GLU A 117 15.18 -4.90 0.44
CA GLU A 117 15.35 -5.97 1.42
C GLU A 117 14.84 -5.55 2.80
N LEU A 118 15.20 -4.34 3.24
CA LEU A 118 14.72 -3.78 4.50
C LEU A 118 13.21 -3.50 4.45
N ALA A 119 12.69 -2.96 3.35
CA ALA A 119 11.27 -2.73 3.16
C ALA A 119 10.46 -4.02 3.35
N ARG A 120 10.93 -5.14 2.76
CA ARG A 120 10.29 -6.47 2.93
C ARG A 120 10.37 -6.99 4.35
N VAL A 121 11.49 -6.80 5.05
CA VAL A 121 11.64 -7.22 6.45
C VAL A 121 10.64 -6.46 7.33
N LEU A 122 10.55 -5.14 7.16
CA LEU A 122 9.63 -4.31 7.94
C LEU A 122 8.16 -4.64 7.67
N ASP A 123 7.80 -4.94 6.41
CA ASP A 123 6.45 -5.36 6.01
C ASP A 123 6.06 -6.74 6.58
N PHE A 124 7.04 -7.63 6.76
CA PHE A 124 6.82 -8.96 7.32
C PHE A 124 6.60 -8.96 8.85
N ILE A 125 7.07 -7.93 9.56
CA ILE A 125 7.01 -7.88 11.02
C ILE A 125 5.61 -7.45 11.51
N SER A 126 5.03 -8.27 12.38
CA SER A 126 3.88 -7.90 13.19
C SER A 126 4.33 -7.14 14.44
N ILE A 127 3.82 -5.92 14.62
CA ILE A 127 4.15 -5.10 15.81
C ILE A 127 3.63 -5.78 17.07
N GLU A 128 2.39 -6.27 17.03
CA GLU A 128 1.76 -6.95 18.17
C GLU A 128 2.53 -8.20 18.61
N GLU A 129 2.93 -9.04 17.65
CA GLU A 129 3.68 -10.27 17.96
C GLU A 129 5.04 -9.93 18.59
N VAL A 130 5.76 -8.95 18.03
CA VAL A 130 7.06 -8.53 18.57
C VAL A 130 6.92 -7.94 19.96
N LEU A 131 5.89 -7.11 20.21
CA LEU A 131 5.64 -6.56 21.54
C LEU A 131 5.36 -7.66 22.57
N ASN A 132 4.54 -8.65 22.21
CA ASN A 132 4.23 -9.79 23.08
C ASN A 132 5.45 -10.67 23.42
N GLU A 133 6.50 -10.65 22.60
CA GLU A 133 7.74 -11.39 22.86
C GLU A 133 8.74 -10.65 23.76
N ILE A 134 8.66 -9.31 23.85
CA ILE A 134 9.62 -8.48 24.59
C ILE A 134 9.09 -7.95 25.93
N GLU A 135 7.79 -8.11 26.19
CA GLU A 135 7.14 -7.83 27.49
C GLU A 135 7.20 -9.03 28.44
#